data_AF-A0A323TXK5-F1
#
_entry.id   AF-A0A323TXK5-F1
#
_cell.length_a   1.000
_cell.length_b   1.000
_cell.length_c   1.000
_cell.angle_alpha   90.00
_cell.angle_beta   90.00
_cell.angle_gamma   90.00
#
_symmetry.space_group_name_H-M   'P 1'
#
loop_
_entity.id
_entity.type
_entity.pdbx_description
1 polymer ?
#
loop_
_entity_poly.entity_id
_entity_poly.type
_entity_poly.pdbx_seq_one_letter_code
_entity_poly.pdbx_strand_id
1 'polypeptide(L)'
;MEIFKKLSLILILVVGTILFISCNKKTNDISKEKENKQLEAKDLSIFELIKTSIQNNGELPEDFRLPLKDPNGVPWADGAMDGVYIYHTVRNEEDIEPLKNIVFQISEGRFEEAQTNLDKLNFSMVSRRNSLLNWIIQEQKQINLNNLYQFTSSQLTSSKNIEVIKFCLCILAIMNVETDKDTIEKVKTLALSDEFTLYCLDIILKLENSNEEIFKIAKKVKDWGRIHSIAYLEVTNNEIKEWILEEGCHNGVLPTYTALACAEKINLIEILNDGKISNKKFNNISYLMNALLDEGPVMGISTLENKENLIERYLEKAKYLSSTEEDYRALMTLKEYIKNNKEINNNLIKICDEILNSEKTKNKITELIKDGNGYDIAKYLGIDTDEYVLKYLETNNFLEHPYIIYYISKKENIEKLVLFIEKNLPLEKLKGLPTNKFNQRIAKDKEFTFLDTMIRNLGNYIGIGENLIICALNSPYVDIRYGAVNTLESWKEKGYILSNEIVKNIKNLEKIEVDEELKIKLNKLLK
;
A
#
# COMPACT_ATOMS: atom_id res chain seq x y z
N MET A 1 -1.20 -11.74 -26.33
CA MET A 1 -0.01 -11.06 -25.77
C MET A 1 -0.25 -9.56 -25.54
N GLU A 2 -0.88 -8.81 -26.45
CA GLU A 2 -1.27 -7.40 -26.21
C GLU A 2 -2.43 -7.19 -25.24
N ILE A 3 -3.38 -8.14 -25.18
CA ILE A 3 -4.51 -8.08 -24.23
C ILE A 3 -4.03 -8.24 -22.77
N PHE A 4 -3.00 -9.07 -22.54
CA PHE A 4 -2.35 -9.21 -21.23
C PHE A 4 -1.53 -7.97 -20.84
N LYS A 5 -0.90 -7.28 -21.81
CA LYS A 5 -0.24 -5.98 -21.54
C LYS A 5 -1.25 -4.88 -21.17
N LYS A 6 -2.44 -4.87 -21.78
CA LYS A 6 -3.53 -3.93 -21.43
C LYS A 6 -4.17 -4.26 -20.08
N LEU A 7 -4.33 -5.54 -19.72
CA LEU A 7 -4.79 -5.96 -18.40
C LEU A 7 -3.77 -5.65 -17.30
N SER A 8 -2.46 -5.81 -17.57
CA SER A 8 -1.38 -5.41 -16.66
C SER A 8 -1.37 -3.89 -16.42
N LEU A 9 -1.56 -3.06 -17.46
CA LEU A 9 -1.65 -1.60 -17.31
C LEU A 9 -2.89 -1.14 -16.52
N ILE A 10 -4.02 -1.83 -16.69
CA ILE A 10 -5.26 -1.58 -15.94
C ILE A 10 -5.11 -2.06 -14.48
N LEU A 11 -4.42 -3.18 -14.24
CA LEU A 11 -4.07 -3.62 -12.89
C LEU A 11 -3.13 -2.62 -12.20
N ILE A 12 -2.16 -2.03 -12.91
CA ILE A 12 -1.26 -1.00 -12.37
C ILE A 12 -2.04 0.27 -11.96
N LEU A 13 -3.04 0.67 -12.74
CA LEU A 13 -3.94 1.79 -12.40
C LEU A 13 -4.87 1.47 -11.21
N VAL A 14 -5.29 0.21 -11.07
CA VAL A 14 -6.14 -0.27 -9.96
C VAL A 14 -5.33 -0.50 -8.67
N VAL A 15 -4.11 -1.00 -8.77
CA VAL A 15 -3.14 -1.09 -7.65
C VAL A 15 -2.74 0.32 -7.19
N GLY A 16 -2.58 1.25 -8.14
CA GLY A 16 -2.44 2.67 -7.85
C GLY A 16 -3.62 3.23 -7.05
N THR A 17 -4.84 2.71 -7.20
CA THR A 17 -6.02 3.13 -6.40
C THR A 17 -6.17 2.38 -5.07
N ILE A 18 -5.61 1.17 -4.93
CA ILE A 18 -5.65 0.36 -3.69
C ILE A 18 -4.52 0.76 -2.71
N LEU A 19 -3.38 1.27 -3.22
CA LEU A 19 -2.28 1.84 -2.42
C LEU A 19 -2.68 3.06 -1.57
N PHE A 20 -3.89 3.61 -1.74
CA PHE A 20 -4.34 4.84 -1.07
C PHE A 20 -4.94 4.64 0.33
N ILE A 21 -5.18 3.42 0.81
CA ILE A 21 -6.06 3.21 1.97
C ILE A 21 -5.46 2.20 2.96
N SER A 22 -4.54 2.66 3.80
CA SER A 22 -4.21 1.98 5.06
C SER A 22 -4.22 2.99 6.21
N CYS A 23 -5.28 2.85 7.02
CA CYS A 23 -5.38 3.07 8.47
C CYS A 23 -4.88 4.37 9.10
N ASN A 24 -5.82 5.13 9.67
CA ASN A 24 -5.53 6.01 10.81
C ASN A 24 -6.71 6.03 11.81
N LYS A 25 -6.46 5.73 13.08
CA LYS A 25 -7.46 5.60 14.17
C LYS A 25 -7.30 6.71 15.24
N LYS A 26 -8.43 7.39 15.55
CA LYS A 26 -8.84 8.13 16.80
C LYS A 26 -7.96 9.32 17.29
N THR A 27 -8.43 10.47 17.82
CA THR A 27 -9.74 11.12 18.02
C THR A 27 -9.52 12.63 18.37
N ASN A 28 -10.17 13.53 17.63
CA ASN A 28 -11.07 14.66 18.00
C ASN A 28 -10.83 15.79 19.04
N ASP A 29 -9.66 16.04 19.62
CA ASP A 29 -9.39 17.39 20.25
C ASP A 29 -8.36 18.25 19.48
N ILE A 30 -7.94 17.76 18.31
CA ILE A 30 -6.67 18.15 17.69
C ILE A 30 -6.81 19.28 16.65
N SER A 31 -7.99 19.74 16.23
CA SER A 31 -8.09 20.55 14.99
C SER A 31 -7.34 21.89 15.02
N LYS A 32 -7.35 22.63 16.13
CA LYS A 32 -6.53 23.85 16.30
C LYS A 32 -5.06 23.56 16.57
N GLU A 33 -4.79 22.44 17.22
CA GLU A 33 -3.43 22.02 17.58
C GLU A 33 -2.68 21.41 16.36
N LYS A 34 -3.38 20.74 15.43
CA LYS A 34 -2.85 20.21 14.16
C LYS A 34 -2.51 21.32 13.18
N GLU A 35 -3.29 22.39 13.13
CA GLU A 35 -3.04 23.56 12.30
C GLU A 35 -1.81 24.32 12.81
N ASN A 36 -1.69 24.50 14.14
CA ASN A 36 -0.49 25.07 14.77
C ASN A 36 0.74 24.14 14.65
N LYS A 37 0.59 22.82 14.84
CA LYS A 37 1.67 21.83 14.65
C LYS A 37 2.13 21.73 13.20
N GLN A 38 1.25 21.89 12.22
CA GLN A 38 1.65 21.96 10.80
C GLN A 38 2.42 23.24 10.49
N LEU A 39 2.06 24.37 11.10
CA LEU A 39 2.79 25.63 10.98
C LEU A 39 4.17 25.54 11.67
N GLU A 40 4.25 24.96 12.87
CA GLU A 40 5.53 24.70 13.58
C GLU A 40 6.42 23.70 12.83
N ALA A 41 5.86 22.63 12.25
CA ALA A 41 6.58 21.65 11.46
C ALA A 41 7.17 22.21 10.15
N LYS A 42 6.61 23.30 9.62
CA LYS A 42 7.10 23.98 8.41
C LYS A 42 8.42 24.71 8.64
N ASP A 43 8.71 25.07 9.89
CA ASP A 43 9.93 25.80 10.26
C ASP A 43 11.09 24.89 10.67
N LEU A 44 10.83 23.61 11.01
CA LEU A 44 11.85 22.62 11.33
C LEU A 44 12.62 22.14 10.09
N SER A 45 13.87 21.71 10.31
CA SER A 45 14.56 20.85 9.34
C SER A 45 13.90 19.47 9.32
N ILE A 46 14.08 18.72 8.23
CA ILE A 46 13.52 17.37 8.12
C ILE A 46 14.07 16.45 9.23
N PHE A 47 15.36 16.60 9.57
CA PHE A 47 15.97 15.83 10.65
C PHE A 47 15.32 16.11 11.99
N GLU A 48 15.13 17.37 12.35
CA GLU A 48 14.48 17.73 13.62
C GLU A 48 13.00 17.31 13.62
N LEU A 49 12.30 17.40 12.49
CA LEU A 49 10.94 16.89 12.35
C LEU A 49 10.87 15.39 12.64
N ILE A 50 11.73 14.58 12.02
CA ILE A 50 11.80 13.13 12.26
C ILE A 50 12.15 12.87 13.73
N LYS A 51 13.25 13.46 14.22
CA LYS A 51 13.77 13.25 15.56
C LYS A 51 12.75 13.58 16.66
N THR A 52 12.04 14.69 16.53
CA THR A 52 11.03 15.12 17.51
C THR A 52 9.72 14.34 17.39
N SER A 53 9.48 13.65 16.27
CA SER A 53 8.31 12.80 16.05
C SER A 53 8.47 11.37 16.56
N ILE A 54 9.71 10.91 16.83
CA ILE A 54 9.97 9.56 17.34
C ILE A 54 9.27 9.36 18.70
N GLN A 55 8.45 8.32 18.76
CA GLN A 55 7.69 7.95 19.95
C GLN A 55 8.56 7.19 20.97
N ASN A 56 8.03 6.96 22.18
CA ASN A 56 8.75 6.26 23.25
C ASN A 56 9.16 4.82 22.89
N ASN A 57 8.46 4.17 21.97
CA ASN A 57 8.84 2.85 21.42
C ASN A 57 9.97 2.93 20.37
N GLY A 58 10.42 4.14 20.03
CA GLY A 58 11.47 4.40 19.07
C GLY A 58 11.03 4.30 17.60
N GLU A 59 9.72 4.32 17.32
CA GLU A 59 9.13 4.35 15.98
C GLU A 59 8.58 5.74 15.65
N LEU A 60 8.41 6.02 14.35
CA LEU A 60 7.57 7.13 13.92
C LEU A 60 6.08 6.75 14.04
N PRO A 61 5.19 7.73 14.30
CA PRO A 61 3.74 7.52 14.26
C PRO A 61 3.31 6.90 12.93
N GLU A 62 2.28 6.06 12.95
CA GLU A 62 1.75 5.40 11.74
C GLU A 62 1.31 6.41 10.66
N ASP A 63 0.88 7.61 11.08
CA ASP A 63 0.47 8.71 10.21
C ASP A 63 1.54 9.78 9.98
N PHE A 64 2.78 9.52 10.40
CA PHE A 64 3.90 10.41 10.10
C PHE A 64 4.10 10.51 8.59
N ARG A 65 4.24 11.74 8.08
CA ARG A 65 4.56 12.02 6.68
C ARG A 65 5.44 13.25 6.59
N LEU A 66 6.36 13.24 5.63
CA LEU A 66 7.15 14.43 5.32
C LEU A 66 6.28 15.52 4.67
N PRO A 67 6.65 16.81 4.81
CA PRO A 67 5.92 17.91 4.18
C PRO A 67 5.91 17.76 2.65
N LEU A 68 4.74 18.00 2.03
CA LEU A 68 4.58 17.92 0.58
C LEU A 68 5.39 19.00 -0.14
N LYS A 69 6.09 18.61 -1.21
CA LYS A 69 6.80 19.53 -2.11
C LYS A 69 5.84 20.46 -2.87
N ASP A 70 4.69 19.94 -3.29
CA ASP A 70 3.60 20.71 -3.90
C ASP A 70 2.29 20.46 -3.11
N PRO A 71 1.76 21.45 -2.38
CA PRO A 71 0.50 21.33 -1.66
C PRO A 71 -0.73 21.03 -2.54
N ASN A 72 -0.64 21.31 -3.85
CA ASN A 72 -1.71 21.10 -4.82
C ASN A 72 -1.50 19.86 -5.69
N GLY A 73 -0.34 19.21 -5.58
CA GLY A 73 0.00 17.99 -6.31
C GLY A 73 -0.63 16.75 -5.66
N VAL A 74 -0.65 15.63 -6.40
CA VAL A 74 -1.00 14.33 -5.82
C VAL A 74 0.14 13.91 -4.87
N PRO A 75 -0.14 13.69 -3.57
CA PRO A 75 0.90 13.33 -2.62
C PRO A 75 1.38 11.89 -2.85
N TRP A 76 2.70 11.70 -2.91
CA TRP A 76 3.32 10.38 -2.84
C TRP A 76 3.51 9.98 -1.37
N ALA A 77 3.41 8.68 -1.08
CA ALA A 77 3.87 8.16 0.20
C ALA A 77 5.41 8.25 0.29
N ASP A 78 5.93 8.43 1.50
CA ASP A 78 7.37 8.48 1.75
C ASP A 78 8.06 7.21 1.18
N GLY A 79 9.09 7.40 0.36
CA GLY A 79 9.84 6.37 -0.34
C GLY A 79 9.20 5.85 -1.64
N ALA A 80 7.95 6.21 -1.93
CA ALA A 80 7.22 5.60 -3.05
C ALA A 80 7.74 5.98 -4.43
N MET A 81 8.19 7.22 -4.62
CA MET A 81 8.76 7.66 -5.90
C MET A 81 10.04 6.86 -6.23
N ASP A 82 10.91 6.67 -5.24
CA ASP A 82 12.15 5.92 -5.39
C ASP A 82 11.86 4.43 -5.61
N GLY A 83 10.92 3.86 -4.85
CA GLY A 83 10.43 2.50 -5.05
C GLY A 83 9.90 2.25 -6.46
N VAL A 84 9.04 3.14 -6.97
CA VAL A 84 8.51 3.04 -8.34
C VAL A 84 9.63 3.10 -9.36
N TYR A 85 10.58 4.02 -9.20
CA TYR A 85 11.74 4.09 -10.09
C TYR A 85 12.53 2.77 -10.10
N ILE A 86 12.83 2.20 -8.93
CA ILE A 86 13.67 1.00 -8.79
C ILE A 86 13.04 -0.25 -9.40
N TYR A 87 11.72 -0.43 -9.21
CA TYR A 87 11.01 -1.67 -9.58
C TYR A 87 10.27 -1.58 -10.92
N HIS A 88 9.86 -0.39 -11.38
CA HIS A 88 8.94 -0.23 -12.52
C HIS A 88 9.50 0.52 -13.71
N THR A 89 10.67 1.14 -13.57
CA THR A 89 11.29 1.87 -14.68
C THR A 89 12.49 1.13 -15.23
N VAL A 90 12.72 1.25 -16.55
CA VAL A 90 14.02 0.91 -17.12
C VAL A 90 15.00 1.91 -16.54
N ARG A 91 15.98 1.43 -15.77
CA ARG A 91 16.98 2.24 -15.04
C ARG A 91 17.86 3.02 -16.01
N ASN A 92 17.33 4.13 -16.51
CA ASN A 92 18.04 5.09 -17.33
C ASN A 92 18.51 6.22 -16.42
N GLU A 93 19.82 6.30 -16.23
CA GLU A 93 20.40 7.36 -15.41
C GLU A 93 20.17 8.72 -16.08
N GLU A 94 19.73 9.69 -15.28
CA GLU A 94 19.54 11.06 -15.75
C GLU A 94 20.86 11.85 -15.73
N ASP A 95 20.88 12.98 -16.43
CA ASP A 95 22.04 13.86 -16.46
C ASP A 95 22.49 14.31 -15.05
N ILE A 96 23.76 14.09 -14.76
CA ILE A 96 24.42 14.42 -13.49
C ILE A 96 25.21 15.73 -13.55
N GLU A 97 25.34 16.38 -14.71
CA GLU A 97 26.16 17.57 -14.88
C GLU A 97 25.83 18.72 -13.90
N PRO A 98 24.54 19.02 -13.61
CA PRO A 98 24.19 20.00 -12.59
C PRO A 98 24.73 19.64 -11.19
N LEU A 99 24.73 18.35 -10.83
CA LEU A 99 25.23 17.88 -9.54
C LEU A 99 26.76 17.89 -9.49
N LYS A 100 27.47 17.63 -10.59
CA LYS A 100 28.94 17.76 -10.65
C LYS A 100 29.39 19.18 -10.33
N ASN A 101 28.72 20.18 -10.93
CA ASN A 101 29.03 21.58 -10.67
C ASN A 101 28.86 21.92 -9.18
N ILE A 102 27.80 21.41 -8.56
CA ILE A 102 27.56 21.58 -7.12
C ILE A 102 28.64 20.89 -6.29
N VAL A 103 29.07 19.67 -6.66
CA VAL A 103 30.17 18.98 -5.97
C VAL A 103 31.47 19.78 -6.05
N PHE A 104 31.78 20.41 -7.19
CA PHE A 104 32.94 21.30 -7.30
C PHE A 104 32.80 22.57 -6.44
N GLN A 105 31.62 23.21 -6.42
CA GLN A 105 31.35 24.33 -5.51
C GLN A 105 31.62 23.95 -4.04
N ILE A 106 31.16 22.77 -3.62
CA ILE A 106 31.43 22.24 -2.27
C ILE A 106 32.93 22.00 -2.09
N SER A 107 33.58 21.32 -3.03
CA SER A 107 35.04 21.06 -3.02
C SER A 107 35.85 22.34 -2.82
N GLU A 108 35.46 23.42 -3.47
CA GLU A 108 36.12 24.74 -3.41
C GLU A 108 35.72 25.57 -2.17
N GLY A 109 34.87 25.03 -1.28
CA GLY A 109 34.45 25.69 -0.04
C GLY A 109 33.31 26.71 -0.21
N ARG A 110 32.67 26.77 -1.38
CA ARG A 110 31.55 27.68 -1.66
C ARG A 110 30.21 27.10 -1.19
N PHE A 111 30.10 26.84 0.11
CA PHE A 111 28.95 26.14 0.70
C PHE A 111 27.61 26.86 0.52
N GLU A 112 27.55 28.18 0.70
CA GLU A 112 26.30 28.94 0.54
C GLU A 112 25.78 28.89 -0.92
N GLU A 113 26.70 28.97 -1.88
CA GLU A 113 26.39 28.87 -3.31
C GLU A 113 25.91 27.46 -3.66
N ALA A 114 26.64 26.43 -3.20
CA ALA A 114 26.28 25.03 -3.39
C ALA A 114 24.90 24.71 -2.81
N GLN A 115 24.62 25.14 -1.58
CA GLN A 115 23.31 24.95 -0.94
C GLN A 115 22.20 25.63 -1.74
N THR A 116 22.40 26.90 -2.12
CA THR A 116 21.41 27.65 -2.90
C THR A 116 21.09 26.98 -4.23
N ASN A 117 22.10 26.45 -4.92
CA ASN A 117 21.91 25.77 -6.20
C ASN A 117 21.25 24.40 -6.03
N LEU A 118 21.63 23.65 -4.99
CA LEU A 118 21.03 22.34 -4.71
C LEU A 118 19.56 22.47 -4.30
N ASP A 119 19.20 23.49 -3.50
CA ASP A 119 17.82 23.76 -3.09
C ASP A 119 16.90 24.16 -4.26
N LYS A 120 17.46 24.82 -5.28
CA LYS A 120 16.72 25.24 -6.50
C LYS A 120 16.67 24.16 -7.57
N LEU A 121 17.56 23.19 -7.53
CA LEU A 121 17.64 22.15 -8.53
C LEU A 121 16.40 21.24 -8.42
N ASN A 122 15.70 21.04 -9.53
CA ASN A 122 14.66 20.03 -9.60
C ASN A 122 15.27 18.73 -10.12
N PHE A 123 15.61 17.83 -9.20
CA PHE A 123 16.22 16.54 -9.49
C PHE A 123 15.59 15.44 -8.64
N SER A 124 15.87 14.20 -9.02
CA SER A 124 15.61 13.02 -8.21
C SER A 124 16.93 12.28 -8.02
N MET A 125 17.29 12.00 -6.77
CA MET A 125 18.55 11.33 -6.44
C MET A 125 18.57 9.88 -6.89
N VAL A 126 17.45 9.17 -6.81
CA VAL A 126 17.39 7.74 -7.18
C VAL A 126 17.85 7.51 -8.62
N SER A 127 17.59 8.46 -9.53
CA SER A 127 17.95 8.36 -10.96
C SER A 127 19.37 8.83 -11.29
N ARG A 128 20.10 9.42 -10.32
CA ARG A 128 21.44 10.01 -10.52
C ARG A 128 22.50 9.43 -9.59
N ARG A 129 22.09 8.68 -8.57
CA ARG A 129 22.93 8.17 -7.49
C ARG A 129 24.18 7.44 -8.00
N ASN A 130 24.00 6.41 -8.83
CA ASN A 130 25.11 5.53 -9.22
C ASN A 130 26.15 6.26 -10.10
N SER A 131 25.72 6.98 -11.15
CA SER A 131 26.64 7.76 -12.00
C SER A 131 27.38 8.83 -11.21
N LEU A 132 26.68 9.54 -10.31
CA LEU A 132 27.31 10.59 -9.51
C LEU A 132 28.38 10.02 -8.58
N LEU A 133 28.07 8.96 -7.84
CA LEU A 133 29.03 8.34 -6.91
C LEU A 133 30.25 7.76 -7.65
N ASN A 134 30.02 7.07 -8.77
CA ASN A 134 31.10 6.56 -9.62
C ASN A 134 32.01 7.69 -10.11
N TRP A 135 31.44 8.80 -10.55
CA TRP A 135 32.20 9.97 -10.98
C TRP A 135 33.01 10.59 -9.83
N ILE A 136 32.42 10.76 -8.63
CA ILE A 136 33.16 11.29 -7.46
C ILE A 136 34.35 10.40 -7.10
N ILE A 137 34.18 9.07 -7.14
CA ILE A 137 35.26 8.11 -6.86
C ILE A 137 36.39 8.23 -7.89
N GLN A 138 36.04 8.39 -9.17
CA GLN A 138 37.02 8.58 -10.26
C GLN A 138 37.79 9.89 -10.10
N GLU A 139 37.09 10.97 -9.75
CA GLU A 139 37.66 12.33 -9.64
C GLU A 139 38.12 12.71 -8.23
N GLN A 140 38.20 11.76 -7.30
CA GLN A 140 38.52 12.01 -5.89
C GLN A 140 39.81 12.82 -5.65
N LYS A 141 40.76 12.79 -6.59
CA LYS A 141 42.01 13.58 -6.51
C LYS A 141 41.80 15.07 -6.74
N GLN A 142 40.75 15.44 -7.46
CA GLN A 142 40.38 16.82 -7.79
C GLN A 142 39.31 17.37 -6.82
N ILE A 143 38.79 16.52 -5.94
CA ILE A 143 37.70 16.83 -5.02
C ILE A 143 38.24 16.88 -3.60
N ASN A 144 37.99 17.99 -2.90
CA ASN A 144 38.31 18.11 -1.48
C ASN A 144 37.28 17.34 -0.65
N LEU A 145 37.63 16.11 -0.28
CA LEU A 145 36.77 15.21 0.50
C LEU A 145 36.44 15.78 1.89
N ASN A 146 37.33 16.56 2.51
CA ASN A 146 37.00 17.16 3.80
C ASN A 146 35.86 18.17 3.68
N ASN A 147 35.87 18.99 2.62
CA ASN A 147 34.81 19.96 2.37
C ASN A 147 33.47 19.27 2.03
N LEU A 148 33.51 18.19 1.24
CA LEU A 148 32.32 17.37 0.98
C LEU A 148 31.72 16.81 2.27
N TYR A 149 32.54 16.24 3.14
CA TYR A 149 32.08 15.67 4.41
C TYR A 149 31.48 16.75 5.32
N GLN A 150 32.16 17.90 5.46
CA GLN A 150 31.66 19.01 6.27
C GLN A 150 30.31 19.53 5.78
N PHE A 151 30.17 19.74 4.47
CA PHE A 151 28.92 20.19 3.87
C PHE A 151 27.80 19.18 4.08
N THR A 152 28.04 17.92 3.71
CA THR A 152 27.00 16.88 3.75
C THR A 152 26.55 16.56 5.17
N SER A 153 27.49 16.44 6.12
CA SER A 153 27.19 16.22 7.55
C SER A 153 26.36 17.37 8.15
N SER A 154 26.66 18.63 7.77
CA SER A 154 25.86 19.78 8.20
C SER A 154 24.45 19.73 7.62
N GLN A 155 24.33 19.50 6.31
CA GLN A 155 23.06 19.53 5.59
C GLN A 155 22.08 18.44 6.02
N LEU A 156 22.57 17.28 6.52
CA LEU A 156 21.70 16.26 7.12
C LEU A 156 20.79 16.83 8.20
N THR A 157 21.28 17.78 9.01
CA THR A 157 20.52 18.34 10.14
C THR A 157 19.85 19.68 9.85
N SER A 158 20.29 20.42 8.83
CA SER A 158 19.78 21.76 8.54
C SER A 158 18.81 21.82 7.36
N SER A 159 18.83 20.85 6.46
CA SER A 159 18.05 20.91 5.23
C SER A 159 16.55 20.67 5.46
N LYS A 160 15.73 21.35 4.64
CA LYS A 160 14.29 21.16 4.51
C LYS A 160 13.92 20.46 3.20
N ASN A 161 14.91 20.06 2.41
CA ASN A 161 14.73 19.50 1.09
C ASN A 161 15.10 18.00 1.11
N ILE A 162 14.12 17.17 0.78
CA ILE A 162 14.25 15.71 0.74
C ILE A 162 15.40 15.27 -0.16
N GLU A 163 15.49 15.84 -1.37
CA GLU A 163 16.49 15.44 -2.36
C GLU A 163 17.90 15.92 -1.97
N VAL A 164 18.02 17.02 -1.23
CA VAL A 164 19.29 17.45 -0.62
C VAL A 164 19.77 16.44 0.43
N ILE A 165 18.87 15.95 1.29
CA ILE A 165 19.24 14.95 2.30
C ILE A 165 19.66 13.64 1.64
N LYS A 166 18.91 13.17 0.62
CA LYS A 166 19.29 11.98 -0.17
C LYS A 166 20.65 12.16 -0.85
N PHE A 167 20.93 13.35 -1.40
CA PHE A 167 22.23 13.70 -1.98
C PHE A 167 23.35 13.57 -0.95
N CYS A 168 23.14 14.13 0.25
CA CYS A 168 24.11 14.06 1.34
C CYS A 168 24.34 12.62 1.80
N LEU A 169 23.28 11.83 1.99
CA LEU A 169 23.38 10.41 2.37
C LEU A 169 24.13 9.59 1.30
N CYS A 170 23.87 9.82 0.01
CA CYS A 170 24.61 9.16 -1.07
C CYS A 170 26.11 9.45 -0.99
N ILE A 171 26.48 10.72 -0.84
CA ILE A 171 27.90 11.09 -0.74
C ILE A 171 28.52 10.48 0.51
N LEU A 172 27.90 10.60 1.67
CA LEU A 172 28.39 10.02 2.92
C LEU A 172 28.62 8.50 2.82
N ALA A 173 27.81 7.80 2.02
CA ALA A 173 27.99 6.37 1.75
C ALA A 173 29.33 6.02 1.11
N ILE A 174 30.10 6.98 0.55
CA ILE A 174 31.45 6.73 0.02
C ILE A 174 32.58 7.42 0.82
N MET A 175 32.28 7.99 2.00
CA MET A 175 33.25 8.79 2.79
C MET A 175 33.86 8.07 4.01
N ASN A 176 33.64 6.77 4.17
CA ASN A 176 34.15 5.98 5.30
C ASN A 176 33.81 6.58 6.68
N VAL A 177 32.51 6.79 6.91
CA VAL A 177 31.99 7.43 8.14
C VAL A 177 31.70 6.43 9.27
N GLU A 178 32.12 5.17 9.14
CA GLU A 178 31.74 4.08 10.05
C GLU A 178 32.20 4.32 11.49
N THR A 179 33.33 5.03 11.68
CA THR A 179 33.86 5.38 13.00
C THR A 179 33.31 6.69 13.55
N ASP A 180 32.59 7.48 12.76
CA ASP A 180 31.98 8.74 13.18
C ASP A 180 30.61 8.49 13.83
N LYS A 181 30.63 8.36 15.15
CA LYS A 181 29.42 8.09 15.94
C LYS A 181 28.34 9.15 15.76
N ASP A 182 28.70 10.43 15.64
CA ASP A 182 27.70 11.49 15.54
C ASP A 182 26.94 11.42 14.21
N THR A 183 27.67 11.24 13.11
CA THR A 183 27.06 11.07 11.79
C THR A 183 26.26 9.77 11.70
N ILE A 184 26.77 8.67 12.26
CA ILE A 184 26.04 7.39 12.28
C ILE A 184 24.73 7.50 13.07
N GLU A 185 24.69 8.18 14.21
CA GLU A 185 23.45 8.37 14.96
C GLU A 185 22.44 9.25 14.20
N LYS A 186 22.90 10.24 13.43
CA LYS A 186 22.04 11.02 12.53
C LYS A 186 21.47 10.13 11.42
N VAL A 187 22.30 9.29 10.81
CA VAL A 187 21.90 8.34 9.76
C VAL A 187 20.86 7.35 10.30
N LYS A 188 21.06 6.78 11.50
CA LYS A 188 20.09 5.88 12.14
C LYS A 188 18.76 6.56 12.43
N THR A 189 18.78 7.84 12.82
CA THR A 189 17.55 8.63 13.05
C THR A 189 16.78 8.81 11.74
N LEU A 190 17.46 9.19 10.66
CA LEU A 190 16.85 9.36 9.33
C LEU A 190 16.32 8.03 8.78
N ALA A 191 17.00 6.91 9.06
CA ALA A 191 16.62 5.57 8.59
C ALA A 191 15.23 5.11 9.06
N LEU A 192 14.68 5.75 10.10
CA LEU A 192 13.34 5.47 10.62
C LEU A 192 12.22 6.02 9.71
N SER A 193 12.52 6.92 8.78
CA SER A 193 11.60 7.40 7.76
C SER A 193 11.77 6.61 6.47
N ASP A 194 10.66 6.06 5.95
CA ASP A 194 10.64 5.25 4.72
C ASP A 194 11.26 6.00 3.51
N GLU A 195 11.24 7.34 3.49
CA GLU A 195 11.86 8.18 2.45
C GLU A 195 13.39 8.04 2.39
N PHE A 196 14.04 7.87 3.55
CA PHE A 196 15.50 7.87 3.65
C PHE A 196 16.09 6.50 3.94
N THR A 197 15.29 5.52 4.37
CA THR A 197 15.77 4.19 4.75
C THR A 197 16.70 3.57 3.71
N LEU A 198 16.35 3.59 2.42
CA LEU A 198 17.19 3.05 1.35
C LEU A 198 18.63 3.61 1.38
N TYR A 199 18.76 4.93 1.46
CA TYR A 199 20.05 5.62 1.43
C TYR A 199 20.84 5.43 2.72
N CYS A 200 20.15 5.39 3.86
CA CYS A 200 20.78 5.12 5.15
C CYS A 200 21.33 3.69 5.23
N LEU A 201 20.63 2.70 4.65
CA LEU A 201 21.08 1.32 4.63
C LEU A 201 22.43 1.15 3.95
N ASP A 202 22.75 1.93 2.92
CA ASP A 202 24.06 1.87 2.24
C ASP A 202 25.24 2.28 3.13
N ILE A 203 24.99 3.21 4.07
CA ILE A 203 25.97 3.63 5.07
C ILE A 203 26.03 2.57 6.18
N ILE A 204 24.87 2.15 6.68
CA ILE A 204 24.75 1.22 7.82
C ILE A 204 25.33 -0.16 7.49
N LEU A 205 25.23 -0.61 6.23
CA LEU A 205 25.77 -1.89 5.78
C LEU A 205 27.29 -2.02 6.03
N LYS A 206 28.00 -0.90 6.13
CA LYS A 206 29.46 -0.86 6.35
C LYS A 206 29.87 -0.97 7.82
N LEU A 207 28.93 -0.88 8.76
CA LEU A 207 29.20 -1.01 10.18
C LEU A 207 29.55 -2.45 10.56
N GLU A 208 30.40 -2.65 11.57
CA GLU A 208 30.73 -3.98 12.08
C GLU A 208 29.50 -4.74 12.59
N ASN A 209 28.54 -4.03 13.19
CA ASN A 209 27.27 -4.58 13.67
C ASN A 209 26.10 -4.30 12.71
N SER A 210 26.37 -4.14 11.41
CA SER A 210 25.38 -3.72 10.41
C SER A 210 24.09 -4.53 10.43
N ASN A 211 24.17 -5.87 10.49
CA ASN A 211 22.98 -6.72 10.48
C ASN A 211 22.06 -6.47 11.68
N GLU A 212 22.63 -6.19 12.87
CA GLU A 212 21.84 -5.85 14.05
C GLU A 212 21.13 -4.51 13.91
N GLU A 213 21.80 -3.51 13.34
CA GLU A 213 21.21 -2.19 13.09
C GLU A 213 20.13 -2.25 12.01
N ILE A 214 20.36 -2.99 10.91
CA ILE A 214 19.37 -3.23 9.87
C ILE A 214 18.15 -3.95 10.47
N PHE A 215 18.36 -4.95 11.32
CA PHE A 215 17.25 -5.64 11.99
C PHE A 215 16.44 -4.71 12.91
N LYS A 216 17.10 -3.80 13.64
CA LYS A 216 16.42 -2.77 14.44
C LYS A 216 15.60 -1.82 13.57
N ILE A 217 16.13 -1.42 12.41
CA ILE A 217 15.42 -0.54 11.47
C ILE A 217 14.23 -1.27 10.86
N ALA A 218 14.41 -2.48 10.33
CA ALA A 218 13.36 -3.29 9.70
C ALA A 218 12.13 -3.47 10.61
N LYS A 219 12.36 -3.59 11.93
CA LYS A 219 11.30 -3.67 12.95
C LYS A 219 10.46 -2.39 13.09
N LYS A 220 11.01 -1.23 12.74
CA LYS A 220 10.43 0.09 12.98
C LYS A 220 9.81 0.74 11.75
N VAL A 221 10.32 0.41 10.56
CA VAL A 221 9.76 0.87 9.28
C VAL A 221 8.64 -0.06 8.82
N LYS A 222 7.65 0.49 8.10
CA LYS A 222 6.39 -0.22 7.80
C LYS A 222 6.07 -0.30 6.32
N ASP A 223 6.57 0.64 5.52
CA ASP A 223 6.24 0.76 4.10
C ASP A 223 7.48 0.47 3.24
N TRP A 224 7.91 1.42 2.41
CA TRP A 224 9.07 1.26 1.53
C TRP A 224 10.37 1.00 2.28
N GLY A 225 10.54 1.57 3.47
CA GLY A 225 11.68 1.30 4.32
C GLY A 225 11.75 -0.17 4.71
N ARG A 226 10.61 -0.85 4.95
CA ARG A 226 10.60 -2.29 5.22
C ARG A 226 11.00 -3.10 4.00
N ILE A 227 10.46 -2.74 2.83
CA ILE A 227 10.82 -3.37 1.56
C ILE A 227 12.34 -3.33 1.35
N HIS A 228 12.95 -2.15 1.52
CA HIS A 228 14.39 -1.99 1.38
C HIS A 228 15.19 -2.72 2.47
N SER A 229 14.75 -2.66 3.72
CA SER A 229 15.47 -3.30 4.84
C SER A 229 15.52 -4.82 4.71
N ILE A 230 14.44 -5.47 4.23
CA ILE A 230 14.41 -6.92 4.03
C ILE A 230 15.43 -7.37 2.98
N ALA A 231 15.69 -6.57 1.94
CA ALA A 231 16.71 -6.89 0.95
C ALA A 231 18.13 -6.93 1.55
N TYR A 232 18.40 -6.09 2.55
CA TYR A 232 19.72 -5.96 3.21
C TYR A 232 19.89 -6.88 4.43
N LEU A 233 18.80 -7.31 5.07
CA LEU A 233 18.83 -8.10 6.30
C LEU A 233 19.26 -9.55 6.04
N GLU A 234 20.26 -10.05 6.77
CA GLU A 234 20.73 -11.44 6.69
C GLU A 234 20.25 -12.29 7.87
N VAL A 235 19.92 -13.55 7.59
CA VAL A 235 19.47 -14.51 8.60
C VAL A 235 20.67 -15.11 9.33
N THR A 236 21.15 -14.41 10.36
CA THR A 236 22.32 -14.84 11.15
C THR A 236 21.96 -15.68 12.37
N ASN A 237 20.68 -15.73 12.74
CA ASN A 237 20.17 -16.51 13.87
C ASN A 237 18.67 -16.83 13.73
N ASN A 238 18.15 -17.66 14.63
CA ASN A 238 16.74 -18.07 14.62
C ASN A 238 15.76 -16.94 14.97
N GLU A 239 16.17 -15.93 15.75
CA GLU A 239 15.30 -14.78 16.06
C GLU A 239 14.95 -14.02 14.78
N ILE A 240 15.96 -13.74 13.94
CA ILE A 240 15.76 -13.08 12.65
C ILE A 240 14.97 -14.00 11.70
N LYS A 241 15.28 -15.30 11.65
CA LYS A 241 14.56 -16.27 10.80
C LYS A 241 13.06 -16.30 11.11
N GLU A 242 12.70 -16.41 12.39
CA GLU A 242 11.30 -16.39 12.81
C GLU A 242 10.68 -15.02 12.58
N TRP A 243 11.37 -13.92 12.89
CA TRP A 243 10.82 -12.58 12.66
C TRP A 243 10.56 -12.30 11.17
N ILE A 244 11.42 -12.72 10.24
CA ILE A 244 11.17 -12.56 8.81
C ILE A 244 9.93 -13.34 8.38
N LEU A 245 9.71 -14.55 8.91
CA LEU A 245 8.49 -15.31 8.64
C LEU A 245 7.25 -14.62 9.22
N GLU A 246 7.33 -14.07 10.42
CA GLU A 246 6.18 -13.46 11.11
C GLU A 246 5.85 -12.05 10.59
N GLU A 247 6.84 -11.25 10.18
CA GLU A 247 6.69 -9.81 9.97
C GLU A 247 7.32 -9.31 8.65
N GLY A 248 8.28 -10.03 8.07
CA GLY A 248 9.07 -9.54 6.94
C GLY A 248 8.26 -9.28 5.66
N CYS A 249 7.21 -10.08 5.44
CA CYS A 249 6.30 -9.92 4.30
C CYS A 249 5.21 -8.84 4.56
N HIS A 250 4.98 -8.47 5.83
CA HIS A 250 3.97 -7.48 6.20
C HIS A 250 4.50 -6.06 6.00
N ASN A 251 4.09 -5.39 4.92
CA ASN A 251 4.38 -3.99 4.66
C ASN A 251 3.12 -3.24 4.16
N GLY A 252 3.05 -1.92 4.35
CA GLY A 252 1.88 -1.11 3.96
C GLY A 252 1.80 -0.74 2.47
N VAL A 253 2.69 -1.29 1.63
CA VAL A 253 2.69 -1.07 0.17
C VAL A 253 2.05 -2.25 -0.55
N LEU A 254 2.79 -3.36 -0.68
CA LEU A 254 2.28 -4.63 -1.20
C LEU A 254 3.20 -5.76 -0.74
N PRO A 255 2.68 -6.85 -0.14
CA PRO A 255 3.50 -7.97 0.36
C PRO A 255 4.39 -8.63 -0.70
N THR A 256 3.99 -8.58 -1.97
CA THR A 256 4.71 -9.19 -3.10
C THR A 256 6.14 -8.66 -3.24
N TYR A 257 6.41 -7.39 -2.89
CA TYR A 257 7.76 -6.81 -2.96
C TYR A 257 8.79 -7.49 -2.07
N THR A 258 8.38 -8.11 -0.96
CA THR A 258 9.30 -8.80 -0.04
C THR A 258 9.10 -10.30 0.00
N ALA A 259 8.03 -10.85 -0.59
CA ALA A 259 7.68 -12.26 -0.49
C ALA A 259 8.80 -13.19 -0.97
N LEU A 260 9.36 -12.96 -2.16
CA LEU A 260 10.43 -13.79 -2.70
C LEU A 260 11.68 -13.75 -1.81
N ALA A 261 12.15 -12.55 -1.46
CA ALA A 261 13.31 -12.36 -0.60
C ALA A 261 13.12 -13.01 0.79
N CYS A 262 11.93 -12.90 1.38
CA CYS A 262 11.61 -13.56 2.64
C CYS A 262 11.67 -15.08 2.51
N ALA A 263 11.01 -15.65 1.49
CA ALA A 263 10.95 -17.10 1.27
C ALA A 263 12.34 -17.72 1.05
N GLU A 264 13.22 -17.04 0.29
CA GLU A 264 14.60 -17.47 0.07
C GLU A 264 15.43 -17.37 1.35
N LYS A 265 15.42 -16.20 2.02
CA LYS A 265 16.24 -15.95 3.22
C LYS A 265 15.92 -16.90 4.37
N ILE A 266 14.63 -17.22 4.59
CA ILE A 266 14.24 -18.16 5.65
C ILE A 266 14.28 -19.63 5.22
N ASN A 267 14.61 -19.90 3.95
CA ASN A 267 14.55 -21.23 3.36
C ASN A 267 13.19 -21.90 3.63
N LEU A 268 12.12 -21.34 3.07
CA LEU A 268 10.74 -21.72 3.40
C LEU A 268 10.46 -23.23 3.30
N ILE A 269 11.10 -23.93 2.37
CA ILE A 269 10.98 -25.39 2.22
C ILE A 269 11.54 -26.15 3.45
N GLU A 270 12.62 -25.67 4.07
CA GLU A 270 13.18 -26.25 5.30
C GLU A 270 12.18 -26.15 6.45
N ILE A 271 11.51 -24.99 6.57
CA ILE A 271 10.47 -24.76 7.58
C ILE A 271 9.27 -25.70 7.34
N LEU A 272 8.85 -25.88 6.09
CA LEU A 272 7.78 -26.81 5.73
C LEU A 272 8.15 -28.28 5.95
N ASN A 273 9.44 -28.62 5.89
CA ASN A 273 9.92 -29.97 6.21
C ASN A 273 9.94 -30.27 7.72
N ASP A 274 9.81 -29.26 8.59
CA ASP A 274 9.70 -29.48 10.04
C ASP A 274 8.42 -30.27 10.37
N GLY A 275 8.57 -31.29 11.22
CA GLY A 275 7.46 -32.08 11.74
C GLY A 275 6.53 -31.31 12.67
N LYS A 276 6.97 -30.17 13.23
CA LYS A 276 6.24 -29.42 14.27
C LYS A 276 5.96 -27.97 13.85
N ILE A 277 4.89 -27.78 13.08
CA ILE A 277 4.40 -26.44 12.71
C ILE A 277 3.11 -26.15 13.51
N SER A 278 3.10 -25.05 14.25
CA SER A 278 1.89 -24.58 14.96
C SER A 278 0.91 -23.91 14.00
N ASN A 279 -0.38 -23.81 14.36
CA ASN A 279 -1.38 -23.13 13.53
C ASN A 279 -1.01 -21.66 13.26
N LYS A 280 -0.46 -20.93 14.26
CA LYS A 280 0.01 -19.55 14.09
C LYS A 280 1.14 -19.49 13.04
N LYS A 281 2.13 -20.38 13.16
CA LYS A 281 3.25 -20.43 12.22
C LYS A 281 2.79 -20.80 10.81
N PHE A 282 1.84 -21.74 10.70
CA PHE A 282 1.26 -22.12 9.42
C PHE A 282 0.49 -20.97 8.76
N ASN A 283 -0.27 -20.19 9.53
CA ASN A 283 -0.92 -18.98 9.01
C ASN A 283 0.09 -17.98 8.42
N ASN A 284 1.23 -17.77 9.09
CA ASN A 284 2.29 -16.89 8.57
C ASN A 284 2.94 -17.46 7.30
N ILE A 285 3.11 -18.79 7.22
CA ILE A 285 3.54 -19.47 5.99
C ILE A 285 2.51 -19.27 4.89
N SER A 286 1.21 -19.40 5.16
CA SER A 286 0.14 -19.17 4.19
C SER A 286 0.11 -17.73 3.68
N TYR A 287 0.32 -16.75 4.57
CA TYR A 287 0.44 -15.35 4.17
C TYR A 287 1.59 -15.14 3.18
N LEU A 288 2.78 -15.66 3.52
CA LEU A 288 3.95 -15.60 2.66
C LEU A 288 3.72 -16.33 1.33
N MET A 289 3.10 -17.51 1.37
CA MET A 289 2.76 -18.29 0.17
C MET A 289 1.79 -17.54 -0.74
N ASN A 290 0.75 -16.92 -0.19
CA ASN A 290 -0.22 -16.14 -0.94
C ASN A 290 0.44 -14.93 -1.61
N ALA A 291 1.31 -14.21 -0.89
CA ALA A 291 2.09 -13.11 -1.44
C ALA A 291 3.11 -13.58 -2.52
N LEU A 292 3.69 -14.77 -2.36
CA LEU A 292 4.64 -15.34 -3.32
C LEU A 292 3.97 -15.81 -4.61
N LEU A 293 2.70 -16.22 -4.54
CA LEU A 293 1.89 -16.63 -5.69
C LEU A 293 1.39 -15.45 -6.53
N ASP A 294 1.30 -14.24 -5.93
CA ASP A 294 0.97 -13.01 -6.64
C ASP A 294 2.22 -12.39 -7.27
N GLU A 295 2.47 -12.72 -8.54
CA GLU A 295 3.61 -12.22 -9.32
C GLU A 295 3.31 -10.86 -9.98
N GLY A 296 2.55 -9.98 -9.30
CA GLY A 296 2.09 -8.68 -9.81
C GLY A 296 3.21 -7.74 -10.27
N PRO A 297 3.74 -6.84 -9.41
CA PRO A 297 4.76 -5.84 -9.79
C PRO A 297 6.19 -6.41 -9.88
N VAL A 298 6.43 -7.55 -9.24
CA VAL A 298 7.74 -8.22 -9.17
C VAL A 298 7.55 -9.72 -9.33
N MET A 299 8.64 -10.42 -9.62
CA MET A 299 8.64 -11.88 -9.73
C MET A 299 8.40 -12.54 -8.36
N GLY A 300 7.76 -13.71 -8.36
CA GLY A 300 7.46 -14.49 -7.16
C GLY A 300 7.86 -15.95 -7.32
N ILE A 301 6.94 -16.87 -7.01
CA ILE A 301 7.19 -18.32 -6.92
C ILE A 301 7.77 -18.92 -8.21
N SER A 302 7.53 -18.33 -9.38
CA SER A 302 8.01 -18.87 -10.66
C SER A 302 9.53 -18.91 -10.77
N THR A 303 10.22 -18.05 -10.01
CA THR A 303 11.69 -17.95 -9.96
C THR A 303 12.35 -19.00 -9.07
N LEU A 304 11.59 -19.63 -8.17
CA LEU A 304 12.14 -20.64 -7.28
C LEU A 304 12.39 -21.94 -8.04
N GLU A 305 13.64 -22.42 -8.02
CA GLU A 305 14.04 -23.68 -8.67
C GLU A 305 13.25 -24.89 -8.13
N ASN A 306 12.96 -24.88 -6.83
CA ASN A 306 12.25 -25.94 -6.12
C ASN A 306 10.74 -25.68 -5.95
N LYS A 307 10.15 -24.82 -6.79
CA LYS A 307 8.73 -24.39 -6.67
C LYS A 307 7.73 -25.55 -6.54
N GLU A 308 7.87 -26.61 -7.32
CA GLU A 308 6.94 -27.76 -7.24
C GLU A 308 7.04 -28.48 -5.90
N ASN A 309 8.26 -28.73 -5.41
CA ASN A 309 8.48 -29.34 -4.10
C ASN A 309 7.96 -28.44 -2.96
N LEU A 310 8.17 -27.13 -3.04
CA LEU A 310 7.62 -26.17 -2.09
C LEU A 310 6.09 -26.27 -2.02
N ILE A 311 5.43 -26.34 -3.18
CA ILE A 311 3.97 -26.51 -3.30
C ILE A 311 3.52 -27.84 -2.68
N GLU A 312 4.19 -28.95 -3.00
CA GLU A 312 3.88 -30.27 -2.43
C GLU A 312 3.95 -30.24 -0.91
N ARG A 313 5.05 -29.71 -0.34
CA ARG A 313 5.22 -29.61 1.11
C ARG A 313 4.19 -28.70 1.77
N TYR A 314 3.84 -27.59 1.13
CA TYR A 314 2.78 -26.73 1.62
C TYR A 314 1.43 -27.47 1.68
N LEU A 315 1.06 -28.19 0.61
CA LEU A 315 -0.20 -28.94 0.54
C LEU A 315 -0.26 -30.10 1.55
N GLU A 316 0.85 -30.79 1.79
CA GLU A 316 0.97 -31.82 2.83
C GLU A 316 0.61 -31.26 4.22
N LYS A 317 1.08 -30.05 4.55
CA LYS A 317 0.79 -29.38 5.83
C LYS A 317 -0.62 -28.79 5.86
N ALA A 318 -1.07 -28.16 4.78
CA ALA A 318 -2.38 -27.53 4.66
C ALA A 318 -3.53 -28.50 4.97
N LYS A 319 -3.40 -29.76 4.54
CA LYS A 319 -4.37 -30.83 4.82
C LYS A 319 -4.76 -30.94 6.30
N TYR A 320 -3.81 -30.69 7.20
CA TYR A 320 -4.02 -30.83 8.64
C TYR A 320 -4.14 -29.48 9.35
N LEU A 321 -3.38 -28.48 8.93
CA LEU A 321 -3.20 -27.20 9.65
C LEU A 321 -4.10 -26.06 9.16
N SER A 322 -4.63 -26.11 7.93
CA SER A 322 -5.48 -25.04 7.41
C SER A 322 -6.69 -24.82 8.31
N SER A 323 -6.86 -23.57 8.75
CA SER A 323 -7.92 -23.16 9.67
C SER A 323 -8.30 -21.67 9.60
N THR A 324 -7.50 -20.83 8.96
CA THR A 324 -7.74 -19.38 8.83
C THR A 324 -8.16 -18.98 7.41
N GLU A 325 -8.65 -17.75 7.24
CA GLU A 325 -8.92 -17.20 5.90
C GLU A 325 -7.68 -17.20 5.01
N GLU A 326 -6.52 -16.86 5.59
CA GLU A 326 -5.27 -16.78 4.84
C GLU A 326 -4.86 -18.15 4.30
N ASP A 327 -5.01 -19.20 5.10
CA ASP A 327 -4.75 -20.58 4.66
C ASP A 327 -5.60 -20.96 3.45
N TYR A 328 -6.89 -20.60 3.47
CA TYR A 328 -7.81 -20.95 2.39
C TYR A 328 -7.64 -20.05 1.15
N ARG A 329 -7.31 -18.77 1.32
CA ARG A 329 -6.94 -17.88 0.21
C ARG A 329 -5.68 -18.38 -0.49
N ALA A 330 -4.65 -18.73 0.27
CA ALA A 330 -3.43 -19.32 -0.27
C ALA A 330 -3.74 -20.58 -1.09
N LEU A 331 -4.61 -21.49 -0.60
CA LEU A 331 -5.05 -22.67 -1.35
C LEU A 331 -5.83 -22.34 -2.63
N MET A 332 -6.71 -21.34 -2.59
CA MET A 332 -7.46 -20.88 -3.76
C MET A 332 -6.52 -20.30 -4.84
N THR A 333 -5.62 -19.39 -4.43
CA THR A 333 -4.62 -18.79 -5.30
C THR A 333 -3.68 -19.85 -5.86
N LEU A 334 -3.22 -20.77 -5.03
CA LEU A 334 -2.33 -21.87 -5.43
C LEU A 334 -2.98 -22.79 -6.46
N LYS A 335 -4.25 -23.15 -6.25
CA LYS A 335 -4.99 -23.95 -7.22
C LYS A 335 -5.09 -23.26 -8.58
N GLU A 336 -5.34 -21.95 -8.60
CA GLU A 336 -5.40 -21.18 -9.84
C GLU A 336 -4.02 -21.05 -10.50
N TYR A 337 -2.96 -20.86 -9.70
CA TYR A 337 -1.59 -20.85 -10.19
C TYR A 337 -1.22 -22.17 -10.89
N ILE A 338 -1.51 -23.33 -10.27
CA ILE A 338 -1.22 -24.65 -10.85
C ILE A 338 -1.99 -24.84 -12.17
N LYS A 339 -3.29 -24.47 -12.22
CA LYS A 339 -4.07 -24.57 -13.46
C LYS A 339 -3.47 -23.79 -14.63
N ASN A 340 -2.90 -22.63 -14.33
CA ASN A 340 -2.32 -21.73 -15.33
C ASN A 340 -0.86 -22.08 -15.67
N ASN A 341 -0.21 -22.97 -14.90
CA ASN A 341 1.18 -23.35 -15.08
C ASN A 341 1.34 -24.82 -15.49
N LYS A 342 1.65 -25.05 -16.78
CA LYS A 342 1.83 -26.40 -17.35
C LYS A 342 3.08 -27.13 -16.86
N GLU A 343 4.04 -26.43 -16.25
CA GLU A 343 5.26 -27.03 -15.72
C GLU A 343 5.03 -27.77 -14.40
N ILE A 344 3.94 -27.44 -13.69
CA ILE A 344 3.62 -28.04 -12.40
C ILE A 344 2.69 -29.24 -12.58
N ASN A 345 2.92 -30.28 -11.77
CA ASN A 345 2.06 -31.44 -11.73
C ASN A 345 0.59 -31.09 -11.41
N ASN A 346 -0.27 -31.14 -12.44
CA ASN A 346 -1.71 -30.86 -12.33
C ASN A 346 -2.45 -31.77 -11.33
N ASN A 347 -1.90 -32.92 -10.93
CA ASN A 347 -2.52 -33.76 -9.91
C ASN A 347 -2.62 -33.06 -8.54
N LEU A 348 -1.79 -32.04 -8.29
CA LEU A 348 -1.84 -31.24 -7.06
C LEU A 348 -3.14 -30.44 -6.94
N ILE A 349 -3.81 -30.12 -8.06
CA ILE A 349 -5.15 -29.50 -8.06
C ILE A 349 -6.15 -30.36 -7.29
N LYS A 350 -6.07 -31.68 -7.44
CA LYS A 350 -6.95 -32.61 -6.72
C LYS A 350 -6.76 -32.52 -5.22
N ILE A 351 -5.51 -32.32 -4.74
CA ILE A 351 -5.22 -32.14 -3.32
C ILE A 351 -5.82 -30.83 -2.83
N CYS A 352 -5.67 -29.72 -3.58
CA CYS A 352 -6.34 -28.47 -3.25
C CYS A 352 -7.87 -28.66 -3.15
N ASP A 353 -8.46 -29.37 -4.11
CA ASP A 353 -9.91 -29.65 -4.12
C ASP A 353 -10.37 -30.50 -2.94
N GLU A 354 -9.59 -31.53 -2.57
CA GLU A 354 -9.89 -32.37 -1.39
C GLU A 354 -9.87 -31.55 -0.10
N ILE A 355 -8.92 -30.62 0.05
CA ILE A 355 -8.85 -29.74 1.22
C ILE A 355 -10.01 -28.75 1.22
N LEU A 356 -10.16 -27.98 0.14
CA LEU A 356 -11.15 -26.90 0.01
C LEU A 356 -12.60 -27.38 0.11
N ASN A 357 -12.91 -28.56 -0.44
CA ASN A 357 -14.27 -29.11 -0.41
C ASN A 357 -14.56 -29.99 0.83
N SER A 358 -13.60 -30.15 1.73
CA SER A 358 -13.77 -30.95 2.95
C SER A 358 -14.88 -30.39 3.84
N GLU A 359 -15.57 -31.26 4.57
CA GLU A 359 -16.58 -30.86 5.55
C GLU A 359 -15.97 -29.96 6.64
N LYS A 360 -14.74 -30.25 7.07
CA LYS A 360 -13.95 -29.42 7.99
C LYS A 360 -13.84 -27.98 7.47
N THR A 361 -13.44 -27.80 6.21
CA THR A 361 -13.29 -26.48 5.61
C THR A 361 -14.62 -25.77 5.49
N LYS A 362 -15.67 -26.43 4.97
CA LYS A 362 -17.00 -25.83 4.85
C LYS A 362 -17.52 -25.34 6.19
N ASN A 363 -17.44 -26.16 7.24
CA ASN A 363 -17.83 -25.79 8.60
C ASN A 363 -17.02 -24.58 9.09
N LYS A 364 -15.71 -24.57 8.85
CA LYS A 364 -14.85 -23.46 9.28
C LYS A 364 -15.17 -22.15 8.56
N ILE A 365 -15.42 -22.19 7.25
CA ILE A 365 -15.84 -21.01 6.48
C ILE A 365 -17.20 -20.52 6.95
N THR A 366 -18.14 -21.43 7.25
CA THR A 366 -19.45 -21.07 7.82
C THR A 366 -19.33 -20.41 9.20
N GLU A 367 -18.34 -20.78 10.02
CA GLU A 367 -18.03 -20.03 11.25
C GLU A 367 -17.49 -18.63 10.93
N LEU A 368 -16.51 -18.52 10.03
CA LEU A 368 -15.85 -17.24 9.69
C LEU A 368 -16.85 -16.21 9.14
N ILE A 369 -17.77 -16.60 8.25
CA ILE A 369 -18.74 -15.66 7.66
C ILE A 369 -19.73 -15.11 8.69
N LYS A 370 -20.02 -15.84 9.78
CA LYS A 370 -20.86 -15.32 10.88
C LYS A 370 -20.21 -14.12 11.57
N ASP A 371 -18.88 -14.06 11.56
CA ASP A 371 -18.07 -13.00 12.18
C ASP A 371 -17.66 -11.90 11.18
N GLY A 372 -18.18 -11.93 9.94
CA GLY A 372 -17.90 -10.90 8.94
C GLY A 372 -16.77 -11.23 7.95
N ASN A 373 -16.23 -12.45 8.00
CA ASN A 373 -14.95 -12.82 7.40
C ASN A 373 -15.08 -13.99 6.38
N GLY A 374 -14.15 -14.11 5.44
CA GLY A 374 -14.08 -15.26 4.52
C GLY A 374 -15.23 -15.40 3.51
N TYR A 375 -15.98 -14.33 3.23
CA TYR A 375 -17.09 -14.34 2.27
C TYR A 375 -16.63 -14.61 0.82
N ASP A 376 -15.42 -14.18 0.45
CA ASP A 376 -14.77 -14.51 -0.82
C ASP A 376 -14.56 -16.02 -0.97
N ILE A 377 -14.10 -16.66 0.10
CA ILE A 377 -13.89 -18.11 0.15
C ILE A 377 -15.24 -18.84 0.11
N ALA A 378 -16.23 -18.37 0.87
CA ALA A 378 -17.57 -18.94 0.87
C ALA A 378 -18.20 -18.94 -0.53
N LYS A 379 -18.10 -17.80 -1.24
CA LYS A 379 -18.55 -17.68 -2.63
C LYS A 379 -17.80 -18.63 -3.56
N TYR A 380 -16.47 -18.74 -3.41
CA TYR A 380 -15.66 -19.69 -4.19
C TYR A 380 -16.11 -21.15 -4.01
N LEU A 381 -16.49 -21.53 -2.78
CA LEU A 381 -16.96 -22.87 -2.43
C LEU A 381 -18.45 -23.11 -2.75
N GLY A 382 -19.16 -22.11 -3.28
CA GLY A 382 -20.60 -22.20 -3.57
C GLY A 382 -21.49 -22.25 -2.33
N ILE A 383 -21.02 -21.69 -1.20
CA ILE A 383 -21.84 -21.53 0.02
C ILE A 383 -22.75 -20.32 -0.18
N ASP A 384 -24.06 -20.48 0.08
CA ASP A 384 -25.02 -19.37 0.06
C ASP A 384 -24.71 -18.41 1.22
N THR A 385 -24.33 -17.17 0.88
CA THR A 385 -23.88 -16.14 1.81
C THR A 385 -24.97 -15.14 2.18
N ASP A 386 -26.10 -15.12 1.48
CA ASP A 386 -27.08 -14.03 1.59
C ASP A 386 -27.62 -13.86 3.02
N GLU A 387 -28.05 -14.95 3.66
CA GLU A 387 -28.58 -14.92 5.04
C GLU A 387 -27.52 -14.49 6.06
N TYR A 388 -26.26 -14.87 5.84
CA TYR A 388 -25.15 -14.52 6.73
C TYR A 388 -24.82 -13.03 6.62
N VAL A 389 -24.78 -12.48 5.40
CA VAL A 389 -24.57 -11.04 5.20
C VAL A 389 -25.68 -10.23 5.89
N LEU A 390 -26.95 -10.56 5.62
CA LEU A 390 -28.08 -9.83 6.21
C LEU A 390 -28.05 -9.88 7.74
N LYS A 391 -27.85 -11.08 8.31
CA LYS A 391 -27.76 -11.26 9.77
C LYS A 391 -26.57 -10.51 10.37
N TYR A 392 -25.43 -10.50 9.69
CA TYR A 392 -24.24 -9.78 10.16
C TYR A 392 -24.53 -8.28 10.25
N LEU A 393 -25.11 -7.69 9.20
CA LEU A 393 -25.45 -6.26 9.15
C LEU A 393 -26.45 -5.86 10.23
N GLU A 394 -27.41 -6.74 10.56
CA GLU A 394 -28.41 -6.50 11.60
C GLU A 394 -27.84 -6.57 13.03
N THR A 395 -26.85 -7.43 13.26
CA THR A 395 -26.36 -7.76 14.62
C THR A 395 -25.06 -7.07 15.00
N ASN A 396 -24.32 -6.53 14.02
CA ASN A 396 -23.03 -5.88 14.22
C ASN A 396 -23.04 -4.43 13.72
N ASN A 397 -21.95 -3.70 13.94
CA ASN A 397 -21.76 -2.41 13.31
C ASN A 397 -21.51 -2.59 11.80
N PHE A 398 -22.57 -2.44 10.99
CA PHE A 398 -22.51 -2.62 9.55
C PHE A 398 -21.49 -1.72 8.85
N LEU A 399 -21.09 -0.60 9.46
CA LEU A 399 -20.08 0.31 8.92
C LEU A 399 -18.65 -0.23 8.96
N GLU A 400 -18.37 -1.30 9.71
CA GLU A 400 -17.01 -1.87 9.80
C GLU A 400 -16.63 -2.69 8.57
N HIS A 401 -17.59 -3.35 7.92
CA HIS A 401 -17.33 -4.26 6.78
C HIS A 401 -18.22 -3.93 5.57
N PRO A 402 -18.10 -2.74 4.96
CA PRO A 402 -18.99 -2.29 3.88
C PRO A 402 -19.03 -3.24 2.68
N TYR A 403 -17.93 -3.93 2.39
CA TYR A 403 -17.78 -4.75 1.19
C TYR A 403 -18.49 -6.11 1.25
N ILE A 404 -18.99 -6.56 2.41
CA ILE A 404 -19.68 -7.85 2.51
C ILE A 404 -20.98 -7.89 1.69
N ILE A 405 -21.55 -6.73 1.37
CA ILE A 405 -22.77 -6.61 0.58
C ILE A 405 -22.62 -7.12 -0.86
N TYR A 406 -21.39 -7.20 -1.38
CA TYR A 406 -21.10 -7.76 -2.71
C TYR A 406 -21.33 -9.28 -2.77
N TYR A 407 -21.50 -9.93 -1.62
CA TYR A 407 -21.77 -11.36 -1.51
C TYR A 407 -23.25 -11.68 -1.37
N ILE A 408 -24.14 -10.70 -1.49
CA ILE A 408 -25.57 -10.98 -1.71
C ILE A 408 -25.78 -11.28 -3.20
N SER A 409 -26.44 -12.39 -3.48
CA SER A 409 -26.68 -12.92 -4.83
C SER A 409 -28.13 -12.81 -5.27
N LYS A 410 -29.10 -12.92 -4.36
CA LYS A 410 -30.53 -12.92 -4.70
C LYS A 410 -31.09 -11.50 -4.70
N LYS A 411 -31.82 -11.14 -5.77
CA LYS A 411 -32.46 -9.83 -5.92
C LYS A 411 -33.35 -9.46 -4.71
N GLU A 412 -34.15 -10.40 -4.21
CA GLU A 412 -35.01 -10.20 -3.04
C GLU A 412 -34.23 -9.83 -1.76
N ASN A 413 -32.98 -10.29 -1.62
CA ASN A 413 -32.14 -9.98 -0.47
C ASN A 413 -31.42 -8.63 -0.63
N ILE A 414 -31.18 -8.19 -1.87
CA ILE A 414 -30.75 -6.81 -2.14
C ILE A 414 -31.84 -5.81 -1.81
N GLU A 415 -33.11 -6.12 -2.10
CA GLU A 415 -34.24 -5.27 -1.71
C GLU A 415 -34.32 -5.14 -0.18
N LYS A 416 -34.16 -6.25 0.56
CA LYS A 416 -34.05 -6.22 2.03
C LYS A 416 -32.85 -5.38 2.50
N LEU A 417 -31.68 -5.54 1.88
CA LEU A 417 -30.49 -4.74 2.19
C LEU A 417 -30.74 -3.25 1.98
N VAL A 418 -31.33 -2.85 0.84
CA VAL A 418 -31.67 -1.44 0.58
C VAL A 418 -32.57 -0.88 1.67
N LEU A 419 -33.64 -1.59 2.02
CA LEU A 419 -34.56 -1.14 3.08
C LEU A 419 -33.84 -0.99 4.43
N PHE A 420 -32.96 -1.94 4.75
CA PHE A 420 -32.13 -1.86 5.95
C PHE A 420 -31.22 -0.62 5.94
N ILE A 421 -30.53 -0.35 4.82
CA ILE A 421 -29.61 0.78 4.71
C ILE A 421 -30.35 2.12 4.71
N GLU A 422 -31.47 2.24 3.99
CA GLU A 422 -32.30 3.46 4.01
C GLU A 422 -32.81 3.80 5.42
N LYS A 423 -33.08 2.78 6.24
CA LYS A 423 -33.53 2.95 7.62
C LYS A 423 -32.40 3.31 8.60
N ASN A 424 -31.20 2.76 8.41
CA ASN A 424 -30.13 2.83 9.42
C ASN A 424 -28.99 3.78 9.05
N LEU A 425 -28.77 4.09 7.77
CA LEU A 425 -27.76 5.05 7.33
C LEU A 425 -28.33 6.48 7.44
N PRO A 426 -27.59 7.45 8.02
CA PRO A 426 -28.11 8.80 8.21
C PRO A 426 -28.08 9.62 6.92
N LEU A 427 -28.92 9.28 5.94
CA LEU A 427 -28.88 9.81 4.57
C LEU A 427 -28.90 11.35 4.49
N GLU A 428 -29.65 12.03 5.34
CA GLU A 428 -29.68 13.50 5.35
C GLU A 428 -28.33 14.12 5.75
N LYS A 429 -27.54 13.47 6.60
CA LYS A 429 -26.20 13.94 6.98
C LYS A 429 -25.17 13.77 5.88
N LEU A 430 -25.44 12.90 4.90
CA LEU A 430 -24.54 12.62 3.78
C LEU A 430 -24.75 13.56 2.59
N LYS A 431 -25.77 14.43 2.66
CA LYS A 431 -26.03 15.45 1.65
C LYS A 431 -25.23 16.72 1.93
N GLY A 432 -24.80 17.41 0.89
CA GLY A 432 -24.04 18.65 0.99
C GLY A 432 -23.84 19.33 -0.37
N LEU A 433 -23.26 20.53 -0.35
CA LEU A 433 -22.87 21.22 -1.58
C LEU A 433 -21.72 20.46 -2.26
N PRO A 434 -21.74 20.32 -3.60
CA PRO A 434 -20.71 19.59 -4.32
C PRO A 434 -19.34 20.28 -4.19
N THR A 435 -18.32 19.48 -3.95
CA THR A 435 -16.92 19.89 -3.95
C THR A 435 -16.11 18.99 -4.88
N ASN A 436 -14.89 19.41 -5.25
CA ASN A 436 -13.91 18.59 -5.99
C ASN A 436 -13.08 17.67 -5.06
N LYS A 437 -13.44 17.56 -3.78
CA LYS A 437 -12.73 16.70 -2.84
C LYS A 437 -13.18 15.26 -3.00
N PHE A 438 -12.22 14.35 -2.96
CA PHE A 438 -12.46 12.92 -2.82
C PHE A 438 -12.79 12.58 -1.36
N ASN A 439 -13.65 11.58 -1.17
CA ASN A 439 -13.80 10.96 0.13
C ASN A 439 -12.45 10.34 0.56
N GLN A 440 -11.94 10.80 1.70
CA GLN A 440 -10.66 10.32 2.25
C GLN A 440 -10.75 8.91 2.83
N ARG A 441 -11.96 8.34 2.96
CA ARG A 441 -12.23 6.97 3.45
C ARG A 441 -11.61 6.69 4.82
N ILE A 442 -11.49 7.74 5.64
CA ILE A 442 -11.03 7.63 7.03
C ILE A 442 -12.20 7.30 7.96
N ALA A 443 -11.90 6.99 9.23
CA ALA A 443 -12.90 6.52 10.19
C ALA A 443 -14.14 7.42 10.37
N LYS A 444 -14.02 8.73 10.11
CA LYS A 444 -15.13 9.69 10.17
C LYS A 444 -16.05 9.65 8.93
N ASP A 445 -15.57 9.08 7.83
CA ASP A 445 -16.24 9.01 6.53
C ASP A 445 -16.74 7.58 6.23
N LYS A 446 -16.93 6.76 7.27
CA LYS A 446 -17.39 5.37 7.14
C LYS A 446 -18.78 5.30 6.49
N GLU A 447 -19.69 6.20 6.84
CA GLU A 447 -21.02 6.27 6.24
C GLU A 447 -20.96 6.62 4.75
N PHE A 448 -20.07 7.53 4.35
CA PHE A 448 -19.83 7.86 2.95
C PHE A 448 -19.22 6.69 2.18
N THR A 449 -18.29 5.97 2.80
CA THR A 449 -17.66 4.77 2.23
C THR A 449 -18.68 3.65 2.04
N PHE A 450 -19.57 3.44 3.01
CA PHE A 450 -20.64 2.46 2.91
C PHE A 450 -21.65 2.85 1.83
N LEU A 451 -22.08 4.12 1.78
CA LEU A 451 -22.96 4.63 0.72
C LEU A 451 -22.35 4.37 -0.66
N ASP A 452 -21.11 4.79 -0.90
CA ASP A 452 -20.40 4.58 -2.17
C ASP A 452 -20.34 3.10 -2.57
N THR A 453 -20.03 2.23 -1.61
CA THR A 453 -20.00 0.77 -1.83
C THR A 453 -21.39 0.25 -2.23
N MET A 454 -22.44 0.68 -1.54
CA MET A 454 -23.82 0.29 -1.85
C MET A 454 -24.25 0.76 -3.23
N ILE A 455 -23.99 2.03 -3.58
CA ILE A 455 -24.35 2.59 -4.89
C ILE A 455 -23.68 1.85 -6.04
N ARG A 456 -22.41 1.51 -5.89
CA ARG A 456 -21.69 0.74 -6.92
C ARG A 456 -22.23 -0.67 -7.06
N ASN A 457 -22.58 -1.33 -5.95
CA ASN A 457 -23.20 -2.65 -5.97
C ASN A 457 -24.56 -2.63 -6.70
N LEU A 458 -25.35 -1.56 -6.53
CA LEU A 458 -26.64 -1.38 -7.20
C LEU A 458 -26.55 -1.30 -8.72
N GLY A 459 -25.37 -1.08 -9.31
CA GLY A 459 -25.17 -1.18 -10.77
C GLY A 459 -25.59 -2.53 -11.36
N ASN A 460 -25.63 -3.59 -10.55
CA ASN A 460 -26.09 -4.92 -10.93
C ASN A 460 -27.60 -5.16 -10.72
N TYR A 461 -28.29 -4.24 -10.04
CA TYR A 461 -29.67 -4.40 -9.58
C TYR A 461 -30.53 -3.23 -10.05
N ILE A 462 -30.95 -3.29 -11.31
CA ILE A 462 -31.68 -2.22 -12.01
C ILE A 462 -32.95 -1.80 -11.24
N GLY A 463 -33.09 -0.49 -10.99
CA GLY A 463 -34.29 0.11 -10.40
C GLY A 463 -34.44 -0.11 -8.89
N ILE A 464 -33.46 -0.72 -8.23
CA ILE A 464 -33.48 -0.93 -6.77
C ILE A 464 -32.62 0.15 -6.09
N GLY A 465 -33.14 0.79 -5.03
CA GLY A 465 -32.37 1.73 -4.19
C GLY A 465 -32.25 3.14 -4.76
N GLU A 466 -33.28 3.65 -5.46
CA GLU A 466 -33.26 5.01 -6.03
C GLU A 466 -32.99 6.10 -4.97
N ASN A 467 -33.51 5.96 -3.74
CA ASN A 467 -33.28 6.95 -2.68
C ASN A 467 -31.80 7.05 -2.29
N LEU A 468 -31.09 5.93 -2.27
CA LEU A 468 -29.66 5.90 -1.99
C LEU A 468 -28.90 6.58 -3.13
N ILE A 469 -29.25 6.32 -4.39
CA ILE A 469 -28.64 6.99 -5.54
C ILE A 469 -28.89 8.50 -5.47
N ILE A 470 -30.10 8.93 -5.14
CA ILE A 470 -30.45 10.33 -4.94
C ILE A 470 -29.61 10.96 -3.82
N CYS A 471 -29.44 10.27 -2.69
CA CYS A 471 -28.56 10.71 -1.62
C CYS A 471 -27.11 10.91 -2.12
N ALA A 472 -26.58 9.95 -2.88
CA ALA A 472 -25.23 10.02 -3.43
C ALA A 472 -25.05 11.12 -4.48
N LEU A 473 -26.05 11.40 -5.33
CA LEU A 473 -26.05 12.56 -6.24
C LEU A 473 -25.93 13.89 -5.47
N ASN A 474 -26.45 13.96 -4.25
CA ASN A 474 -26.38 15.14 -3.40
C ASN A 474 -25.17 15.11 -2.44
N SER A 475 -24.17 14.26 -2.68
CA SER A 475 -22.98 14.15 -1.82
C SER A 475 -21.99 15.31 -2.04
N PRO A 476 -21.32 15.81 -0.99
CA PRO A 476 -20.24 16.79 -1.15
C PRO A 476 -18.99 16.22 -1.84
N TYR A 477 -18.76 14.90 -1.81
CA TYR A 477 -17.57 14.27 -2.37
C TYR A 477 -17.76 13.85 -3.83
N VAL A 478 -16.78 14.20 -4.67
CA VAL A 478 -16.87 14.02 -6.14
C VAL A 478 -16.92 12.55 -6.54
N ASP A 479 -16.16 11.67 -5.87
CA ASP A 479 -16.09 10.24 -6.18
C ASP A 479 -17.40 9.49 -5.91
N ILE A 480 -18.18 9.95 -4.93
CA ILE A 480 -19.50 9.39 -4.59
C ILE A 480 -20.54 9.81 -5.62
N ARG A 481 -20.51 11.07 -6.07
CA ARG A 481 -21.37 11.53 -7.16
C ARG A 481 -21.06 10.81 -8.47
N TYR A 482 -19.77 10.57 -8.76
CA TYR A 482 -19.35 9.71 -9.87
C TYR A 482 -19.89 8.28 -9.73
N GLY A 483 -19.85 7.70 -8.51
CA GLY A 483 -20.44 6.40 -8.23
C GLY A 483 -21.92 6.34 -8.63
N ALA A 484 -22.72 7.34 -8.22
CA ALA A 484 -24.13 7.46 -8.57
C ALA A 484 -24.36 7.59 -10.08
N VAL A 485 -23.63 8.50 -10.74
CA VAL A 485 -23.75 8.73 -12.19
C VAL A 485 -23.39 7.47 -12.99
N ASN A 486 -22.29 6.80 -12.66
CA ASN A 486 -21.87 5.58 -13.33
C ASN A 486 -22.89 4.44 -13.14
N THR A 487 -23.49 4.32 -11.95
CA THR A 487 -24.58 3.35 -11.69
C THR A 487 -25.80 3.64 -12.57
N LEU A 488 -26.21 4.91 -12.70
CA LEU A 488 -27.31 5.31 -13.55
C LEU A 488 -27.03 5.12 -15.05
N GLU A 489 -25.79 5.37 -15.49
CA GLU A 489 -25.36 5.06 -16.86
C GLU A 489 -25.53 3.56 -17.15
N SER A 490 -25.02 2.70 -16.26
CA SER A 490 -25.17 1.23 -16.35
C SER A 490 -26.63 0.80 -16.38
N TRP A 491 -27.51 1.41 -15.59
CA TRP A 491 -28.93 1.12 -15.62
C TRP A 491 -29.58 1.50 -16.95
N LYS A 492 -29.27 2.69 -17.47
CA LYS A 492 -29.81 3.18 -18.75
C LYS A 492 -29.34 2.31 -19.92
N GLU A 493 -28.08 1.89 -19.93
CA GLU A 493 -27.53 0.95 -20.91
C GLU A 493 -28.26 -0.40 -20.89
N LYS A 494 -28.77 -0.81 -19.72
CA LYS A 494 -29.60 -2.02 -19.56
C LYS A 494 -31.11 -1.77 -19.77
N GLY A 495 -31.48 -0.61 -20.33
CA GLY A 495 -32.87 -0.28 -20.72
C GLY A 495 -33.73 0.33 -19.61
N TYR A 496 -33.15 0.75 -18.49
CA TYR A 496 -33.88 1.41 -17.42
C TYR A 496 -34.30 2.83 -17.82
N ILE A 497 -35.55 3.17 -17.53
CA ILE A 497 -36.07 4.54 -17.67
C ILE A 497 -35.94 5.22 -16.30
N LEU A 498 -35.14 6.28 -16.23
CA LEU A 498 -34.92 7.03 -14.99
C LEU A 498 -36.23 7.60 -14.45
N SER A 499 -36.46 7.44 -13.14
CA SER A 499 -37.63 8.02 -12.49
C SER A 499 -37.59 9.55 -12.53
N ASN A 500 -38.77 10.19 -12.45
CA ASN A 500 -38.88 11.65 -12.42
C ASN A 500 -38.07 12.28 -11.27
N GLU A 501 -37.94 11.57 -10.15
CA GLU A 501 -37.19 12.04 -8.99
C GLU A 501 -35.68 12.03 -9.24
N ILE A 502 -35.15 10.96 -9.85
CA ILE A 502 -33.75 10.90 -10.29
C ILE A 502 -33.47 12.02 -11.30
N VAL A 503 -34.32 12.18 -12.31
CA VAL A 503 -34.17 13.23 -13.34
C VAL A 503 -34.15 14.63 -12.71
N LYS A 504 -34.99 14.89 -11.71
CA LYS A 504 -35.01 16.16 -10.97
C LYS A 504 -33.69 16.40 -10.23
N ASN A 505 -33.14 15.37 -9.58
CA ASN A 505 -31.87 15.48 -8.85
C ASN A 505 -30.67 15.67 -9.79
N ILE A 506 -30.63 14.98 -10.93
CA ILE A 506 -29.60 15.19 -11.96
C ILE A 506 -29.61 16.64 -12.45
N LYS A 507 -30.79 17.18 -12.80
CA LYS A 507 -30.94 18.58 -13.24
C LYS A 507 -30.55 19.61 -12.17
N ASN A 508 -30.74 19.28 -10.90
CA ASN A 508 -30.31 20.15 -9.81
C ASN A 508 -28.79 20.12 -9.66
N LEU A 509 -28.20 18.92 -9.63
CA LEU A 509 -26.75 18.74 -9.52
C LEU A 509 -26.03 19.41 -10.70
N GLU A 510 -26.50 19.22 -11.92
CA GLU A 510 -25.91 19.81 -13.14
C GLU A 510 -25.69 21.34 -13.04
N LYS A 511 -26.59 22.05 -12.33
CA LYS A 511 -26.51 23.50 -12.16
C LYS A 511 -25.44 23.94 -11.18
N ILE A 512 -25.11 23.11 -10.21
CA ILE A 512 -24.21 23.44 -9.09
C ILE A 512 -22.93 22.62 -9.08
N GLU A 513 -22.79 21.64 -9.97
CA GLU A 513 -21.63 20.78 -10.09
C GLU A 513 -20.37 21.60 -10.42
N VAL A 514 -19.30 21.30 -9.69
CA VAL A 514 -17.99 21.97 -9.75
C VAL A 514 -16.96 21.19 -10.56
N ASP A 515 -17.21 19.91 -10.82
CA ASP A 515 -16.40 19.06 -11.69
C ASP A 515 -16.97 19.07 -13.14
N GLU A 516 -16.22 19.64 -14.08
CA GLU A 516 -16.68 19.83 -15.46
C GLU A 516 -16.88 18.50 -16.20
N GLU A 517 -16.05 17.49 -15.93
CA GLU A 517 -16.20 16.16 -16.54
C GLU A 517 -17.50 15.47 -16.07
N LEU A 518 -17.81 15.56 -14.77
CA LEU A 518 -19.04 15.01 -14.20
C LEU A 518 -20.27 15.73 -14.75
N LYS A 519 -20.19 17.05 -14.95
CA LYS A 519 -21.25 17.86 -15.56
C LYS A 519 -21.58 17.43 -16.99
N ILE A 520 -20.58 17.05 -17.78
CA ILE A 520 -20.78 16.47 -19.11
C ILE A 520 -21.52 15.13 -19.02
N LYS A 521 -21.15 14.25 -18.06
CA LYS A 521 -21.84 12.98 -17.86
C LYS A 521 -23.30 13.17 -17.43
N LEU A 522 -23.59 14.10 -16.53
CA LEU A 522 -24.96 14.44 -16.11
C LEU A 522 -25.82 14.86 -17.31
N ASN A 523 -25.26 15.70 -18.19
CA ASN A 523 -25.92 16.11 -19.43
C ASN A 523 -26.24 14.94 -20.37
N LYS A 524 -25.33 13.97 -20.47
CA LYS A 524 -25.54 12.74 -21.25
C LYS A 524 -26.65 11.86 -20.66
N LEU A 525 -26.77 11.78 -19.33
CA LEU A 525 -27.84 11.02 -18.68
C LEU A 525 -29.24 11.57 -18.99
N LEU A 526 -29.38 12.89 -19.17
CA LEU A 526 -30.65 13.55 -19.46
C LEU A 526 -31.12 13.44 -20.92
N LYS A 527 -30.25 13.03 -21.85
CA LYS A 527 -30.56 12.80 -23.28
C LYS A 527 -30.93 11.36 -23.53
#